data_AF-A0A355KU46-F1
#
_entry.id   AF-A0A355KU46-F1
#
_cell.length_a   1.000
_cell.length_b   1.000
_cell.length_c   1.000
_cell.angle_alpha   90.00
_cell.angle_beta   90.00
_cell.angle_gamma   90.00
#
_symmetry.space_group_name_H-M   'P 1'
#
loop_
_entity.id
_entity.type
_entity.pdbx_description
1 polymer ?
#
loop_
_entity_poly.entity_id
_entity_poly.type
_entity_poly.pdbx_seq_one_letter_code
_entity_poly.pdbx_strand_id
1 'polypeptide(L)'
;MNSFSIIRSIFFTAFVVATIAIADHSKKRTLSIICCIAVFAGLLVFDLNYPAENFFYGFKTAEQAFSYSKDGEIKHVIEGSESGMVTYKTKDANGTCILPKDGSRWKLDSLFYYKEVYKKYFSYEDQPCNIMIFHAKGTDDFYVEILCFYSSREITVSDNRGSVFLREENSSPLSTAMFYSYVNSVDNTYKIYINDCTVQVTLGDKDIKTVTPLK
;
A
#
# COMPACT_ATOMS: atom_id res chain seq x y z
N MET A 1 18.94 7.44 -1.81
CA MET A 1 18.35 7.74 -3.13
C MET A 1 18.34 6.44 -3.90
N ASN A 2 17.16 5.84 -4.02
CA ASN A 2 16.99 4.53 -4.65
C ASN A 2 17.17 4.60 -6.18
N SER A 3 17.43 3.46 -6.81
CA SER A 3 17.69 3.36 -8.25
C SER A 3 16.58 3.97 -9.09
N PHE A 4 15.33 3.82 -8.65
CA PHE A 4 14.15 4.44 -9.26
C PHE A 4 14.22 5.96 -9.32
N SER A 5 14.64 6.62 -8.22
CA SER A 5 14.78 8.08 -8.18
C SER A 5 15.89 8.58 -9.11
N ILE A 6 16.99 7.83 -9.24
CA ILE A 6 18.11 8.19 -10.10
C ILE A 6 17.68 8.15 -11.57
N ILE A 7 17.02 7.08 -12.00
CA ILE A 7 16.56 6.91 -13.39
C ILE A 7 15.59 8.03 -13.76
N ARG A 8 14.61 8.32 -12.90
CA ARG A 8 13.70 9.45 -13.11
C ARG A 8 14.46 10.77 -13.20
N SER A 9 15.40 11.04 -12.30
CA SER A 9 16.16 12.29 -12.32
C SER A 9 16.91 12.52 -13.64
N ILE A 10 17.52 11.47 -14.20
CA ILE A 10 18.19 11.56 -15.52
C ILE A 10 17.17 11.90 -16.62
N PHE A 11 16.00 11.27 -16.59
CA PHE A 11 14.91 11.55 -17.53
C PHE A 11 14.40 13.00 -17.43
N PHE A 12 14.17 13.52 -16.22
CA PHE A 12 13.79 14.92 -15.99
C PHE A 12 14.82 15.88 -16.58
N THR A 13 16.12 15.65 -16.33
CA THR A 13 17.19 16.51 -16.86
C THR A 13 17.22 16.49 -18.39
N ALA A 14 17.14 15.31 -19.00
CA ALA A 14 17.10 15.18 -20.46
C ALA A 14 15.88 15.91 -21.07
N PHE A 15 14.72 15.82 -20.41
CA PHE A 15 13.51 16.50 -20.86
C PHE A 15 13.63 18.03 -20.82
N VAL A 16 14.23 18.59 -19.77
CA VAL A 16 14.45 20.04 -19.66
C VAL A 16 15.38 20.53 -20.77
N VAL A 17 16.48 19.81 -21.02
CA VAL A 17 17.42 20.15 -22.11
C VAL A 17 16.73 20.10 -23.46
N ALA A 18 15.94 19.05 -23.73
CA ALA A 18 15.18 18.93 -24.96
C ALA A 18 14.16 20.07 -25.12
N THR A 19 13.49 20.46 -24.04
CA THR A 19 12.53 21.58 -24.05
C THR A 19 13.21 22.90 -24.40
N ILE A 20 14.39 23.18 -23.82
CA ILE A 20 15.17 24.39 -24.13
C ILE A 20 15.62 24.36 -25.60
N ALA A 21 16.15 23.25 -26.08
CA ALA A 21 16.57 23.11 -27.47
C ALA A 21 15.41 23.32 -28.46
N ILE A 22 14.25 22.73 -28.20
CA ILE A 22 13.04 22.93 -29.02
C ILE A 22 12.59 24.39 -28.98
N ALA A 23 12.61 25.01 -27.79
CA ALA A 23 12.22 26.40 -27.59
C ALA A 23 13.13 27.37 -28.34
N ASP A 24 14.44 27.11 -28.36
CA ASP A 24 15.45 27.95 -29.03
C ASP A 24 15.37 27.86 -30.56
N HIS A 25 14.91 26.72 -31.11
CA HIS A 25 14.67 26.56 -32.55
C HIS A 25 13.25 26.95 -33.00
N SER A 26 12.33 27.26 -32.07
CA SER A 26 10.93 27.57 -32.39
C SER A 26 10.68 29.07 -32.54
N LYS A 27 10.04 29.45 -33.65
CA LYS A 27 9.53 30.82 -33.85
C LYS A 27 8.42 31.20 -32.85
N LYS A 28 7.77 30.21 -32.23
CA LYS A 28 6.70 30.38 -31.23
C LYS A 28 7.15 29.82 -29.87
N ARG A 29 8.31 30.29 -29.40
CA ARG A 29 8.99 29.82 -28.18
C ARG A 29 8.05 29.54 -27.00
N THR A 30 7.21 30.51 -26.63
CA THR A 30 6.28 30.37 -25.49
C THR A 30 5.28 29.23 -25.68
N LEU A 31 4.70 29.09 -26.88
CA LEU A 31 3.76 28.00 -27.17
C LEU A 31 4.46 26.64 -27.14
N SER A 32 5.67 26.55 -27.71
CA SER A 32 6.48 25.32 -27.68
C SER A 32 6.81 24.89 -26.26
N ILE A 33 7.17 25.83 -25.37
CA ILE A 33 7.41 25.55 -23.95
C ILE A 33 6.13 25.05 -23.27
N ILE A 34 4.99 25.71 -23.47
CA ILE A 34 3.71 25.29 -22.89
C ILE A 34 3.34 23.88 -23.34
N CYS A 35 3.47 23.58 -24.63
CA CYS A 35 3.22 22.24 -25.16
C CYS A 35 4.16 21.20 -24.56
N CYS A 36 5.45 21.50 -24.41
CA CYS A 36 6.40 20.59 -23.78
C CYS A 36 6.03 20.33 -22.31
N ILE A 37 5.71 21.37 -21.53
CA ILE A 37 5.28 21.21 -20.14
C ILE A 37 4.00 20.36 -20.05
N ALA A 38 3.04 20.57 -20.94
CA ALA A 38 1.80 19.78 -20.97
C ALA A 38 2.08 18.29 -21.28
N VAL A 39 2.92 18.01 -22.27
CA VAL A 39 3.36 16.64 -22.59
C VAL A 39 4.10 16.02 -21.40
N PHE A 40 4.96 16.78 -20.74
CA PHE A 40 5.71 16.33 -19.59
C PHE A 40 4.82 15.96 -18.42
N ALA A 41 3.87 16.83 -18.08
CA ALA A 41 2.89 16.55 -17.04
C ALA A 41 2.08 15.29 -17.36
N GLY A 42 1.68 15.11 -18.63
CA GLY A 42 1.02 13.89 -19.09
C GLY A 42 1.86 12.62 -18.89
N LEU A 43 3.14 12.66 -19.29
CA LEU A 43 4.07 11.54 -19.11
C LEU A 43 4.32 11.23 -17.63
N LEU A 44 4.43 12.25 -16.79
CA LEU A 44 4.63 12.10 -15.35
C LEU A 44 3.41 11.44 -14.70
N VAL A 45 2.21 11.90 -15.02
CA VAL A 45 0.96 11.27 -14.53
C VAL A 45 0.89 9.82 -15.01
N PHE A 46 1.24 9.55 -16.27
CA PHE A 46 1.26 8.19 -16.80
C PHE A 46 2.23 7.29 -16.04
N ASP A 47 3.48 7.71 -15.82
CA ASP A 47 4.51 6.94 -15.11
C ASP A 47 4.16 6.69 -13.63
N LEU A 48 3.45 7.62 -12.97
CA LEU A 48 2.95 7.40 -11.61
C LEU A 48 1.84 6.34 -11.51
N ASN A 49 1.05 6.17 -12.59
CA ASN A 49 -0.02 5.18 -12.68
C ASN A 49 0.47 3.84 -13.22
N TYR A 50 1.47 3.87 -14.10
CA TYR A 50 2.04 2.71 -14.79
C TYR A 50 3.55 2.87 -14.85
N PRO A 51 4.28 2.47 -13.78
CA PRO A 51 5.73 2.55 -13.75
C PRO A 51 6.31 1.94 -15.01
N ALA A 52 7.09 2.71 -15.76
CA ALA A 52 7.56 2.30 -17.08
C ALA A 52 8.30 0.95 -17.05
N GLU A 53 9.04 0.68 -15.96
CA GLU A 53 9.78 -0.56 -15.74
C GLU A 53 8.89 -1.81 -15.77
N ASN A 54 7.62 -1.69 -15.39
CA ASN A 54 6.71 -2.83 -15.37
C ASN A 54 6.43 -3.40 -16.78
N PHE A 55 6.62 -2.61 -17.83
CA PHE A 55 6.43 -3.05 -19.22
C PHE A 55 7.54 -3.97 -19.75
N PHE A 56 8.75 -3.87 -19.20
CA PHE A 56 9.92 -4.58 -19.75
C PHE A 56 10.75 -5.34 -18.72
N TYR A 57 10.48 -5.14 -17.42
CA TYR A 57 11.20 -5.81 -16.34
C TYR A 57 10.25 -6.41 -15.30
N GLY A 58 10.74 -7.43 -14.61
CA GLY A 58 10.03 -8.11 -13.53
C GLY A 58 11.03 -8.68 -12.53
N PHE A 59 10.82 -8.34 -11.26
CA PHE A 59 11.69 -8.74 -10.16
C PHE A 59 11.44 -10.19 -9.78
N LYS A 60 12.46 -10.86 -9.23
CA LYS A 60 12.32 -12.27 -8.82
C LYS A 60 11.60 -12.43 -7.49
N THR A 61 11.72 -11.44 -6.61
CA THR A 61 11.13 -11.45 -5.28
C THR A 61 10.48 -10.11 -4.97
N ALA A 62 9.55 -10.09 -4.00
CA ALA A 62 8.85 -8.88 -3.57
C ALA A 62 9.83 -7.88 -2.95
N GLU A 63 10.84 -8.35 -2.23
CA GLU A 63 11.88 -7.52 -1.62
C GLU A 63 12.70 -6.78 -2.66
N GLN A 64 13.05 -7.43 -3.77
CA GLN A 64 13.76 -6.76 -4.86
C GLN A 64 12.93 -5.65 -5.50
N ALA A 65 11.63 -5.90 -5.72
CA ALA A 65 10.71 -4.87 -6.22
C ALA A 65 10.56 -3.72 -5.22
N PHE A 66 10.40 -4.03 -3.94
CA PHE A 66 10.32 -3.04 -2.86
C PHE A 66 11.57 -2.17 -2.79
N SER A 67 12.76 -2.77 -2.67
CA SER A 67 14.02 -2.02 -2.52
C SER A 67 14.38 -1.19 -3.76
N TYR A 68 13.79 -1.48 -4.92
CA TYR A 68 13.97 -0.66 -6.11
C TYR A 68 13.25 0.69 -5.99
N SER A 69 12.01 0.70 -5.49
CA SER A 69 11.14 1.90 -5.47
C SER A 69 11.00 2.57 -4.10
N LYS A 70 11.23 1.85 -3.00
CA LYS A 70 11.02 2.31 -1.62
C LYS A 70 12.24 2.06 -0.74
N ASP A 71 12.37 2.88 0.30
CA ASP A 71 13.37 2.73 1.35
C ASP A 71 12.68 2.22 2.63
N GLY A 72 13.36 1.36 3.38
CA GLY A 72 12.84 0.81 4.64
C GLY A 72 13.36 -0.59 4.93
N GLU A 73 13.31 -0.99 6.20
CA GLU A 73 13.59 -2.36 6.61
C GLU A 73 12.30 -3.19 6.46
N ILE A 74 12.31 -4.20 5.59
CA ILE A 74 11.18 -5.10 5.41
C ILE A 74 10.99 -5.92 6.69
N LYS A 75 9.75 -5.96 7.19
CA LYS A 75 9.35 -6.76 8.36
C LYS A 75 8.70 -8.06 7.91
N HIS A 76 7.69 -7.97 7.05
CA HIS A 76 6.99 -9.13 6.53
C HIS A 76 6.68 -8.99 5.04
N VAL A 77 6.65 -10.14 4.36
CA VAL A 77 6.11 -10.30 3.01
C VAL A 77 4.98 -11.32 3.09
N ILE A 78 3.77 -10.89 2.74
CA ILE A 78 2.55 -11.69 2.80
C ILE A 78 2.08 -11.86 1.37
N GLU A 79 2.30 -13.04 0.80
CA GLU A 79 1.93 -13.32 -0.60
C GLU A 79 0.44 -13.62 -0.73
N GLY A 80 -0.21 -12.94 -1.67
CA GLY A 80 -1.50 -13.33 -2.23
C GLY A 80 -1.33 -14.11 -3.54
N SER A 81 -2.42 -14.26 -4.29
CA SER A 81 -2.42 -15.01 -5.55
C SER A 81 -1.74 -14.22 -6.68
N GLU A 82 -2.10 -12.95 -6.83
CA GLU A 82 -1.69 -12.06 -7.93
C GLU A 82 -1.01 -10.78 -7.41
N SER A 83 -0.75 -10.73 -6.10
CA SER A 83 -0.12 -9.59 -5.42
C SER A 83 0.58 -10.04 -4.14
N GLY A 84 1.19 -9.10 -3.43
CA GLY A 84 1.74 -9.34 -2.10
C GLY A 84 1.85 -8.07 -1.29
N MET A 85 1.55 -8.16 -0.01
CA MET A 85 1.74 -7.07 0.94
C MET A 85 3.12 -7.14 1.55
N VAL A 86 3.84 -6.02 1.53
CA VAL A 86 5.12 -5.83 2.22
C VAL A 86 4.88 -4.83 3.34
N THR A 87 5.14 -5.26 4.58
CA THR A 87 5.20 -4.36 5.74
C THR A 87 6.65 -3.99 5.99
N TYR A 88 6.91 -2.74 6.32
CA TYR A 88 8.27 -2.23 6.46
C TYR A 88 8.33 -1.13 7.52
N LYS A 89 9.53 -0.92 8.06
CA LYS A 89 9.82 0.13 9.02
C LYS A 89 10.81 1.13 8.40
N THR A 90 10.43 2.39 8.41
CA THR A 90 11.33 3.51 8.11
C THR A 90 11.85 4.11 9.43
N LYS A 91 12.70 5.14 9.33
CA LYS A 91 13.13 5.88 10.53
C LYS A 91 11.96 6.55 11.26
N ASP A 92 10.93 6.95 10.52
CA ASP A 92 9.86 7.82 11.01
C ASP A 92 8.56 7.06 11.30
N ALA A 93 8.28 5.99 10.55
CA ALA A 93 7.00 5.27 10.64
C ALA A 93 7.09 3.82 10.13
N ASN A 94 6.14 3.00 10.59
CA ASN A 94 5.80 1.74 9.93
C ASN A 94 4.99 2.06 8.66
N GLY A 95 5.19 1.26 7.62
CA GLY A 95 4.50 1.41 6.34
C GLY A 95 4.10 0.07 5.76
N THR A 96 3.13 0.13 4.86
CA THR A 96 2.61 -1.02 4.12
C THR A 96 2.57 -0.65 2.64
N CYS A 97 3.00 -1.55 1.77
CA CYS A 97 2.74 -1.44 0.34
C CYS A 97 2.27 -2.78 -0.23
N ILE A 98 1.53 -2.73 -1.33
CA ILE A 98 1.06 -3.92 -2.03
C ILE A 98 1.67 -3.91 -3.42
N LEU A 99 2.41 -4.96 -3.76
CA LEU A 99 3.12 -5.13 -5.01
C LEU A 99 2.36 -6.09 -5.93
N PRO A 100 2.20 -5.79 -7.22
CA PRO A 100 1.63 -6.72 -8.18
C PRO A 100 2.57 -7.90 -8.44
N LYS A 101 1.96 -9.06 -8.72
CA LYS A 101 2.64 -10.28 -9.13
C LYS A 101 2.05 -10.75 -10.47
N ASP A 102 2.90 -10.83 -11.48
CA ASP A 102 2.57 -11.30 -12.82
C ASP A 102 3.24 -12.66 -13.04
N GLY A 103 2.46 -13.72 -12.83
CA GLY A 103 2.96 -15.10 -12.78
C GLY A 103 4.02 -15.29 -11.70
N SER A 104 5.28 -15.51 -12.10
CA SER A 104 6.41 -15.70 -11.17
C SER A 104 7.23 -14.42 -10.92
N ARG A 105 6.78 -13.27 -11.44
CA ARG A 105 7.54 -12.01 -11.40
C ARG A 105 6.80 -10.94 -10.63
N TRP A 106 7.55 -10.22 -9.79
CA TRP A 106 7.05 -9.08 -9.05
C TRP A 106 7.20 -7.80 -9.86
N LYS A 107 6.25 -6.89 -9.69
CA LYS A 107 6.19 -5.59 -10.36
C LYS A 107 6.25 -4.48 -9.31
N LEU A 108 6.55 -3.27 -9.76
CA LEU A 108 6.49 -2.08 -8.92
C LEU A 108 5.02 -1.72 -8.66
N ASP A 109 4.72 -1.24 -7.46
CA ASP A 109 3.43 -0.63 -7.17
C ASP A 109 3.29 0.69 -7.92
N SER A 110 2.05 1.01 -8.27
CA SER A 110 1.69 2.34 -8.77
C SER A 110 0.86 3.08 -7.73
N LEU A 111 0.73 4.40 -7.88
CA LEU A 111 0.03 5.25 -6.92
C LEU A 111 -1.40 4.78 -6.61
N PHE A 112 -2.03 4.09 -7.57
CA PHE A 112 -3.41 3.65 -7.48
C PHE A 112 -3.56 2.14 -7.60
N TYR A 113 -2.49 1.35 -7.46
CA TYR A 113 -2.56 -0.09 -7.64
C TYR A 113 -3.47 -0.77 -6.61
N TYR A 114 -3.45 -0.30 -5.36
CA TYR A 114 -4.35 -0.76 -4.32
C TYR A 114 -5.18 0.39 -3.74
N LYS A 115 -6.22 0.04 -2.99
CA LYS A 115 -7.05 1.01 -2.26
C LYS A 115 -7.41 0.47 -0.89
N GLU A 116 -7.48 1.36 0.10
CA GLU A 116 -8.18 1.08 1.36
C GLU A 116 -9.68 0.99 1.06
N VAL A 117 -10.29 -0.16 1.33
CA VAL A 117 -11.71 -0.44 1.07
C VAL A 117 -12.56 -0.51 2.34
N TYR A 118 -11.89 -0.65 3.49
CA TYR A 118 -12.53 -0.65 4.80
C TYR A 118 -11.57 -0.07 5.82
N LYS A 119 -12.13 0.75 6.71
CA LYS A 119 -11.42 1.28 7.86
C LYS A 119 -12.38 1.44 9.02
N LYS A 120 -12.05 0.85 10.16
CA LYS A 120 -12.84 0.97 11.37
C LYS A 120 -11.95 1.23 12.57
N TYR A 121 -12.34 2.23 13.36
CA TYR A 121 -11.77 2.51 14.68
C TYR A 121 -12.82 2.16 15.73
N PHE A 122 -12.41 1.44 16.76
CA PHE A 122 -13.28 1.10 17.89
C PHE A 122 -12.43 0.89 19.14
N SER A 123 -13.08 0.83 20.30
CA SER A 123 -12.42 0.50 21.55
C SER A 123 -12.72 -0.94 21.93
N TYR A 124 -11.68 -1.68 22.32
CA TYR A 124 -11.78 -3.00 22.93
C TYR A 124 -11.17 -2.92 24.33
N GLU A 125 -11.94 -3.23 25.38
CA GLU A 125 -11.50 -3.09 26.78
C GLU A 125 -10.89 -1.70 27.09
N ASP A 126 -11.56 -0.63 26.63
CA ASP A 126 -11.13 0.78 26.73
C ASP A 126 -9.79 1.12 26.02
N GLN A 127 -9.24 0.19 25.25
CA GLN A 127 -8.05 0.40 24.44
C GLN A 127 -8.40 0.59 22.96
N PRO A 128 -7.72 1.50 22.25
CA PRO A 128 -7.99 1.72 20.84
C PRO A 128 -7.59 0.48 20.02
N CYS A 129 -8.45 0.12 19.07
CA CYS A 129 -8.12 -0.80 18.00
C CYS A 129 -8.59 -0.26 16.66
N ASN A 130 -7.80 -0.51 15.61
CA ASN A 130 -8.15 -0.18 14.24
C ASN A 130 -7.98 -1.36 13.31
N ILE A 131 -8.91 -1.49 12.37
CA ILE A 131 -8.87 -2.45 11.27
C ILE A 131 -8.82 -1.66 9.99
N MET A 132 -7.89 -2.03 9.12
CA MET A 132 -7.77 -1.54 7.75
C MET A 132 -7.77 -2.73 6.80
N ILE A 133 -8.50 -2.62 5.69
CA ILE A 133 -8.49 -3.63 4.64
C ILE A 133 -8.15 -2.95 3.33
N PHE A 134 -7.16 -3.50 2.65
CA PHE A 134 -6.70 -3.06 1.35
C PHE A 134 -7.09 -4.06 0.28
N HIS A 135 -7.48 -3.56 -0.89
CA HIS A 135 -7.79 -4.35 -2.07
C HIS A 135 -6.77 -4.06 -3.17
N ALA A 136 -6.09 -5.09 -3.66
CA ALA A 136 -5.26 -5.00 -4.86
C ALA A 136 -6.17 -4.96 -6.10
N LYS A 137 -6.17 -3.84 -6.83
CA LYS A 137 -7.14 -3.63 -7.91
C LYS A 137 -6.98 -4.64 -9.04
N GLY A 138 -8.11 -5.09 -9.57
CA GLY A 138 -8.15 -6.05 -10.68
C GLY A 138 -7.88 -7.49 -10.26
N THR A 139 -7.76 -7.76 -8.96
CA THR A 139 -7.54 -9.10 -8.40
C THR A 139 -8.59 -9.39 -7.32
N ASP A 140 -8.64 -10.64 -6.86
CA ASP A 140 -9.40 -11.05 -5.67
C ASP A 140 -8.55 -11.01 -4.38
N ASP A 141 -7.40 -10.35 -4.41
CA ASP A 141 -6.50 -10.27 -3.27
C ASP A 141 -6.81 -9.09 -2.35
N PHE A 142 -7.08 -9.42 -1.08
CA PHE A 142 -7.25 -8.46 0.00
C PHE A 142 -6.21 -8.68 1.09
N TYR A 143 -5.85 -7.60 1.77
CA TYR A 143 -4.93 -7.62 2.88
C TYR A 143 -5.53 -6.89 4.07
N VAL A 144 -5.50 -7.55 5.22
CA VAL A 144 -6.04 -7.04 6.47
C VAL A 144 -4.87 -6.61 7.36
N GLU A 145 -4.97 -5.41 7.89
CA GLU A 145 -4.06 -4.85 8.90
C GLU A 145 -4.90 -4.47 10.12
N ILE A 146 -4.52 -5.00 11.29
CA ILE A 146 -5.17 -4.71 12.56
C ILE A 146 -4.14 -4.24 13.55
N LEU A 147 -4.35 -3.09 14.17
CA LEU A 147 -3.55 -2.61 15.29
C LEU A 147 -4.47 -2.49 16.50
N CYS A 148 -4.18 -3.26 17.54
CA CYS A 148 -4.86 -3.13 18.83
C CYS A 148 -3.84 -2.78 19.92
N PHE A 149 -4.26 -1.89 20.81
CA PHE A 149 -3.58 -1.60 22.07
C PHE A 149 -4.10 -2.55 23.15
N TYR A 150 -3.24 -2.98 24.06
CA TYR A 150 -3.63 -3.86 25.16
C TYR A 150 -2.81 -3.57 26.42
N SER A 151 -3.40 -3.84 27.59
CA SER A 151 -2.79 -3.59 28.89
C SER A 151 -2.38 -4.87 29.61
N SER A 152 -3.19 -5.93 29.53
CA SER A 152 -2.98 -7.17 30.30
C SER A 152 -3.38 -8.44 29.56
N ARG A 153 -4.43 -8.40 28.75
CA ARG A 153 -4.93 -9.55 27.99
C ARG A 153 -4.25 -9.67 26.64
N GLU A 154 -3.85 -10.88 26.29
CA GLU A 154 -3.37 -11.21 24.96
C GLU A 154 -4.48 -11.04 23.92
N ILE A 155 -4.17 -10.39 22.80
CA ILE A 155 -5.10 -10.22 21.69
C ILE A 155 -4.94 -11.41 20.73
N THR A 156 -6.06 -12.06 20.41
CA THR A 156 -6.16 -13.10 19.38
C THR A 156 -7.04 -12.61 18.24
N VAL A 157 -6.66 -12.94 17.01
CA VAL A 157 -7.38 -12.55 15.79
C VAL A 157 -7.62 -13.78 14.93
N SER A 158 -8.85 -13.90 14.42
CA SER A 158 -9.24 -14.88 13.40
C SER A 158 -10.34 -14.31 12.51
N ASP A 159 -10.76 -15.04 11.49
CA ASP A 159 -11.85 -14.63 10.61
C ASP A 159 -12.75 -15.81 10.20
N ASN A 160 -13.82 -15.51 9.45
CA ASN A 160 -14.71 -16.54 8.90
C ASN A 160 -14.28 -17.08 7.52
N ARG A 161 -13.04 -16.80 7.10
CA ARG A 161 -12.43 -17.31 5.86
C ARG A 161 -11.30 -18.30 6.12
N GLY A 162 -10.92 -18.50 7.40
CA GLY A 162 -9.86 -19.41 7.79
C GLY A 162 -8.47 -18.85 7.50
N SER A 163 -8.34 -17.52 7.43
CA SER A 163 -7.05 -16.88 7.11
C SER A 163 -6.08 -16.94 8.29
N VAL A 164 -4.79 -16.90 7.99
CA VAL A 164 -3.72 -16.96 8.99
C VAL A 164 -3.19 -15.56 9.26
N PHE A 165 -3.39 -15.06 10.48
CA PHE A 165 -2.90 -13.76 10.91
C PHE A 165 -1.48 -13.86 11.47
N LEU A 166 -0.53 -13.22 10.81
CA LEU A 166 0.79 -12.96 11.36
C LEU A 166 0.70 -11.89 12.43
N ARG A 167 1.36 -12.10 13.57
CA ARG A 167 1.38 -11.17 14.69
C ARG A 167 2.77 -10.56 14.87
N GLU A 168 2.81 -9.25 15.05
CA GLU A 168 4.00 -8.49 15.42
C GLU A 168 3.71 -7.67 16.68
N GLU A 169 4.54 -7.83 17.71
CA GLU A 169 4.42 -7.06 18.96
C GLU A 169 5.39 -5.89 18.93
N ASN A 170 4.90 -4.69 19.29
CA ASN A 170 5.76 -3.56 19.60
C ASN A 170 5.62 -3.22 21.08
N SER A 171 6.72 -3.42 21.81
CA SER A 171 6.84 -3.10 23.22
C SER A 171 7.48 -1.71 23.40
N SER A 172 6.65 -0.66 23.57
CA SER A 172 6.93 0.59 24.33
C SER A 172 6.19 1.82 23.76
N PRO A 173 5.61 2.73 24.58
CA PRO A 173 5.27 2.63 26.01
C PRO A 173 3.87 2.03 26.28
N LEU A 174 3.07 1.81 25.24
CA LEU A 174 1.83 1.03 25.27
C LEU A 174 2.07 -0.27 24.51
N SER A 175 1.65 -1.41 25.07
CA SER A 175 1.75 -2.69 24.36
C SER A 175 0.80 -2.66 23.17
N THR A 176 1.35 -2.87 21.98
CA THR A 176 0.58 -2.89 20.74
C THR A 176 0.84 -4.19 20.01
N ALA A 177 -0.24 -4.77 19.48
CA ALA A 177 -0.19 -5.95 18.64
C ALA A 177 -0.69 -5.56 17.26
N MET A 178 0.18 -5.75 16.27
CA MET A 178 -0.17 -5.65 14.86
C MET A 178 -0.44 -7.03 14.31
N PHE A 179 -1.50 -7.15 13.53
CA PHE A 179 -1.88 -8.38 12.84
C PHE A 179 -2.02 -8.12 11.35
N TYR A 180 -1.50 -9.05 10.56
CA TYR A 180 -1.52 -8.97 9.11
C TYR A 180 -1.98 -10.28 8.50
N SER A 181 -2.86 -10.22 7.51
CA SER A 181 -3.30 -11.41 6.78
C SER A 181 -3.59 -11.10 5.32
N TYR A 182 -3.31 -12.09 4.47
CA TYR A 182 -3.94 -12.21 3.15
C TYR A 182 -5.33 -12.83 3.31
N VAL A 183 -6.30 -12.34 2.54
CA VAL A 183 -7.65 -12.90 2.47
C VAL A 183 -8.09 -12.92 1.01
N ASN A 184 -8.48 -14.10 0.52
CA ASN A 184 -9.05 -14.23 -0.81
C ASN A 184 -10.53 -13.81 -0.79
N SER A 185 -10.92 -12.93 -1.71
CA SER A 185 -12.31 -12.49 -1.93
C SER A 185 -13.05 -12.03 -0.65
N VAL A 186 -12.81 -10.77 -0.25
CA VAL A 186 -13.58 -10.12 0.83
C VAL A 186 -14.89 -9.55 0.28
N ASP A 187 -16.00 -9.78 0.99
CA ASP A 187 -17.33 -9.27 0.70
C ASP A 187 -18.05 -8.83 2.00
N ASN A 188 -19.32 -8.42 1.91
CA ASN A 188 -20.10 -7.95 3.08
C ASN A 188 -20.50 -9.06 4.07
N THR A 189 -20.17 -10.31 3.77
CA THR A 189 -20.31 -11.46 4.70
C THR A 189 -19.04 -11.73 5.49
N TYR A 190 -17.93 -11.04 5.16
CA TYR A 190 -16.66 -11.18 5.84
C TYR A 190 -16.74 -10.65 7.29
N LYS A 191 -16.19 -11.44 8.22
CA LYS A 191 -16.19 -11.15 9.65
C LYS A 191 -14.81 -11.41 10.22
N ILE A 192 -14.36 -10.48 11.05
CA ILE A 192 -13.13 -10.59 11.83
C ILE A 192 -13.53 -10.79 13.29
N TYR A 193 -12.86 -11.73 13.96
CA TYR A 193 -13.03 -12.03 15.37
C TYR A 193 -11.77 -11.58 16.10
N ILE A 194 -11.93 -10.66 17.05
CA ILE A 194 -10.86 -10.17 17.93
C ILE A 194 -11.25 -10.58 19.34
N ASN A 195 -10.64 -11.64 19.86
CA ASN A 195 -11.09 -12.34 21.06
C ASN A 195 -12.61 -12.63 20.99
N ASP A 196 -13.39 -12.04 21.90
CA ASP A 196 -14.85 -12.14 21.99
C ASP A 196 -15.61 -11.09 21.17
N CYS A 197 -14.91 -10.13 20.57
CA CYS A 197 -15.50 -9.12 19.70
C CYS A 197 -15.63 -9.62 18.26
N THR A 198 -16.83 -9.48 17.67
CA THR A 198 -17.06 -9.74 16.25
C THR A 198 -17.21 -8.42 15.50
N VAL A 199 -16.40 -8.23 14.45
CA VAL A 199 -16.49 -7.10 13.54
C VAL A 199 -16.97 -7.59 12.18
N GLN A 200 -18.18 -7.18 11.79
CA GLN A 200 -18.66 -7.36 10.42
C GLN A 200 -18.06 -6.29 9.51
N VAL A 201 -17.49 -6.74 8.39
CA VAL A 201 -16.93 -5.86 7.37
C VAL A 201 -18.01 -5.51 6.36
N THR A 202 -18.22 -4.22 6.17
CA THR A 202 -19.13 -3.68 5.15
C THR A 202 -18.29 -2.84 4.19
N LEU A 203 -18.11 -3.32 2.96
CA LEU A 203 -17.33 -2.63 1.95
C LEU A 203 -18.07 -1.38 1.47
N GLY A 204 -17.40 -0.24 1.46
CA GLY A 204 -17.97 1.04 1.04
C GLY A 204 -18.28 2.02 2.19
N ASP A 205 -18.20 1.57 3.45
CA ASP A 205 -18.35 2.46 4.60
C ASP A 205 -17.02 3.13 4.94
N LYS A 206 -16.93 4.44 4.68
CA LYS A 206 -16.01 5.33 5.41
C LYS A 206 -16.66 5.75 6.74
N ASP A 207 -17.11 4.79 7.55
CA ASP A 207 -17.71 5.11 8.84
C ASP A 207 -16.61 5.35 9.88
N ILE A 208 -16.18 6.62 9.99
CA ILE A 208 -15.59 7.14 11.22
C ILE A 208 -16.74 7.31 12.21
N LYS A 209 -17.09 6.25 12.92
CA LYS A 209 -17.98 6.34 14.08
C LYS A 209 -17.32 5.64 15.24
N THR A 210 -17.02 6.42 16.27
CA THR A 210 -16.83 5.94 17.64
C THR A 210 -18.06 5.13 18.03
N VAL A 211 -17.95 3.81 17.94
CA VAL A 211 -18.98 2.90 18.46
C VAL A 211 -18.67 2.67 19.93
N THR A 212 -19.48 3.24 20.80
CA THR A 212 -19.55 2.88 22.22
C THR A 212 -20.05 1.44 22.32
N PRO A 213 -19.41 0.55 23.10
CA PRO A 213 -19.88 -0.82 23.25
C PRO A 213 -21.28 -0.85 23.86
N LEU A 214 -22.13 -1.73 23.34
CA LEU A 214 -23.37 -2.10 24.01
C LEU A 214 -23.00 -2.83 25.31
N LYS A 215 -23.58 -2.34 26.42
CA LYS A 215 -23.48 -2.94 27.75
C LYS A 215 -24.04 -4.36 27.78
#